data_AF-A0A2V8E8T1-F1
#
_entry.id   AF-A0A2V8E8T1-F1
#
_cell.length_a   1.000
_cell.length_b   1.000
_cell.length_c   1.000
_cell.angle_alpha   90.00
_cell.angle_beta   90.00
_cell.angle_gamma   90.00
#
_symmetry.space_group_name_H-M   'P 1'
#
loop_
_entity.id
_entity.type
_entity.pdbx_description
1 polymer ?
#
loop_
_entity_poly.entity_id
_entity_poly.type
_entity_poly.pdbx_seq_one_letter_code
_entity_poly.pdbx_strand_id
1 'polypeptide(L)'
;TGEILLTNFAVTGSGSKRTLAADVSWTFPLEFVEVVWGDGKKIDRQIIPATDLPAFGSKHFSIPFDATGKSWVRFAVWDSAGNPGFVNAIWLNTQRETTQPGRLAY
;
A
#
# COMPACT_ATOMS: atom_id res chain seq x y z
N THR A 1 25.19 -1.01 3.36
CA THR A 1 23.91 -1.75 3.19
C THR A 1 22.91 -0.77 2.60
N GLY A 2 22.13 -1.19 1.60
CA GLY A 2 21.05 -0.39 1.04
C GLY A 2 19.76 -0.61 1.83
N GLU A 3 18.97 0.45 2.01
CA GLU A 3 17.70 0.41 2.74
C GLU A 3 16.60 1.08 1.92
N ILE A 4 15.38 0.54 2.05
CA ILE A 4 14.12 1.19 1.68
C ILE A 4 13.33 1.39 2.97
N LEU A 5 12.95 2.63 3.25
CA LEU A 5 12.16 2.99 4.42
C LEU A 5 10.81 3.55 3.98
N LEU A 6 9.73 2.96 4.51
CA LEU A 6 8.37 3.45 4.36
C LEU A 6 7.97 4.13 5.68
N THR A 7 7.86 5.46 5.65
CA THR A 7 7.61 6.26 6.87
C THR A 7 6.14 6.58 7.08
N ASN A 8 5.35 6.55 6.01
CA ASN A 8 3.94 6.81 6.05
C ASN A 8 3.21 5.96 5.00
N PHE A 9 2.00 5.54 5.33
CA PHE A 9 1.13 4.79 4.45
C PHE A 9 -0.33 5.05 4.79
N ALA A 10 -1.11 5.45 3.79
CA ALA A 10 -2.53 5.68 3.95
C ALA A 10 -3.30 5.29 2.67
N VAL A 11 -4.54 4.86 2.87
CA VAL A 11 -5.52 4.75 1.77
C VAL A 11 -6.62 5.75 2.03
N THR A 12 -6.79 6.67 1.08
CA THR A 12 -7.75 7.77 1.14
C THR A 12 -8.84 7.60 0.07
N GLY A 13 -9.93 8.35 0.21
CA GLY A 13 -11.11 8.21 -0.64
C GLY A 13 -12.12 7.20 -0.11
N SER A 14 -13.26 7.09 -0.79
CA SER A 14 -14.38 6.23 -0.39
C SER A 14 -15.01 5.56 -1.62
N GLY A 15 -15.76 4.48 -1.38
CA GLY A 15 -16.35 3.69 -2.46
C GLY A 15 -15.28 3.00 -3.31
N SER A 16 -15.52 2.99 -4.63
CA SER A 16 -14.69 2.29 -5.63
C SER A 16 -13.43 3.05 -6.03
N LYS A 17 -13.39 4.38 -5.91
CA LYS A 17 -12.22 5.19 -6.30
C LYS A 17 -11.45 5.57 -5.05
N ARG A 18 -10.29 4.94 -4.86
CA ARG A 18 -9.41 5.20 -3.72
C ARG A 18 -8.00 5.51 -4.18
N THR A 19 -7.24 6.15 -3.31
CA THR A 19 -5.84 6.53 -3.57
C THR A 19 -4.96 6.01 -2.46
N LEU A 20 -3.93 5.28 -2.84
CA LEU A 20 -2.87 4.85 -1.95
C LEU A 20 -1.79 5.94 -1.91
N ALA A 21 -1.45 6.38 -0.71
CA ALA A 21 -0.41 7.36 -0.45
C ALA A 21 0.70 6.73 0.40
N ALA A 22 1.96 6.92 0.02
CA ALA A 22 3.10 6.41 0.77
C ALA A 22 4.30 7.35 0.67
N ASP A 23 4.94 7.62 1.81
CA ASP A 23 6.21 8.35 1.86
C ASP A 23 7.36 7.34 1.96
N VAL A 24 8.21 7.34 0.94
CA VAL A 24 9.29 6.36 0.78
C VAL A 24 10.62 7.09 0.63
N SER A 25 11.64 6.60 1.33
CA SER A 25 13.04 6.97 1.12
C SER A 25 13.88 5.73 0.84
N TRP A 26 14.93 5.85 0.03
CA TRP A 26 15.71 4.71 -0.42
C TRP A 26 17.19 5.03 -0.61
N THR A 27 18.03 4.00 -0.59
CA THR A 27 19.47 4.11 -0.84
C THR A 27 19.82 3.87 -2.30
N PHE A 28 19.36 2.76 -2.89
CA PHE A 28 19.61 2.42 -4.29
C PHE A 28 18.49 2.92 -5.20
N PRO A 29 18.76 3.23 -6.48
CA PRO A 29 17.72 3.63 -7.43
C PRO A 29 16.54 2.66 -7.39
N LEU A 30 15.33 3.19 -7.55
CA LEU A 30 14.14 2.33 -7.59
C LEU A 30 13.98 1.70 -8.97
N GLU A 31 13.49 0.46 -8.99
CA GLU A 31 13.09 -0.20 -10.23
C GLU A 31 11.61 0.06 -10.51
N PHE A 32 10.74 -0.27 -9.54
CA PHE A 32 9.31 -0.01 -9.62
C PHE A 32 8.67 0.05 -8.24
N VAL A 33 7.47 0.61 -8.21
CA VAL A 33 6.53 0.43 -7.11
C VAL A 33 5.31 -0.33 -7.60
N GLU A 34 4.63 -1.02 -6.69
CA GLU A 34 3.43 -1.76 -7.01
C GLU A 34 2.34 -1.56 -5.97
N VAL A 35 1.10 -1.56 -6.47
CA VAL A 35 -0.10 -1.69 -5.67
C VAL A 35 -0.74 -3.02 -6.04
N VAL A 36 -1.06 -3.84 -5.04
CA VAL A 36 -1.71 -5.15 -5.20
C VAL A 36 -2.96 -5.15 -4.33
N TRP A 37 -4.10 -5.55 -4.89
CA TRP A 37 -5.36 -5.54 -4.16
C TRP A 37 -6.26 -6.70 -4.58
N GLY A 38 -7.16 -7.12 -3.71
CA GLY A 38 -7.93 -8.32 -3.95
C GLY A 38 -9.15 -8.48 -3.04
N ASP A 39 -9.97 -9.46 -3.39
CA ASP A 39 -11.18 -9.86 -2.64
C ASP A 39 -11.02 -11.22 -1.94
N GLY A 40 -9.83 -11.83 -2.01
CA GLY A 40 -9.53 -13.19 -1.54
C GLY A 40 -9.76 -14.28 -2.60
N LYS A 41 -10.28 -13.94 -3.79
CA LYS A 41 -10.46 -14.84 -4.93
C LYS A 41 -9.73 -14.34 -6.17
N LYS A 42 -9.81 -13.04 -6.46
CA LYS A 42 -9.15 -12.36 -7.56
C LYS A 42 -8.20 -11.30 -7.01
N ILE A 43 -7.03 -11.24 -7.65
CA ILE A 43 -5.98 -10.27 -7.36
C ILE A 43 -5.79 -9.39 -8.59
N ASP A 44 -5.79 -8.09 -8.37
CA ASP A 44 -5.43 -7.08 -9.34
C ASP A 44 -4.11 -6.42 -8.91
N ARG A 45 -3.34 -5.94 -9.88
CA ARG A 45 -2.02 -5.35 -9.66
C ARG A 45 -1.79 -4.19 -10.61
N GLN A 46 -1.17 -3.14 -10.11
CA GLN A 46 -0.61 -2.06 -10.89
C GLN A 46 0.88 -1.94 -10.57
N ILE A 47 1.71 -1.99 -11.60
CA ILE A 47 3.16 -1.74 -11.53
C ILE A 47 3.43 -0.37 -12.13
N ILE A 48 4.20 0.44 -11.44
CA ILE A 48 4.60 1.77 -11.89
C ILE A 48 6.12 1.80 -11.94
N PRO A 49 6.73 1.97 -13.12
CA PRO A 49 8.17 2.16 -13.24
C PRO A 49 8.63 3.35 -12.37
N ALA A 50 9.77 3.16 -11.71
CA ALA A 50 10.40 4.17 -10.87
C ALA A 50 11.88 4.36 -11.23
N THR A 51 12.28 3.89 -12.41
CA THR A 51 13.66 3.89 -12.92
C THR A 51 14.21 5.28 -13.22
N ASP A 52 13.36 6.30 -13.23
CA ASP A 52 13.73 7.71 -13.34
C ASP A 52 14.18 8.32 -12.00
N LEU A 53 14.04 7.58 -10.89
CA LEU A 53 14.36 8.06 -9.55
C LEU A 53 15.80 7.72 -9.15
N PRO A 54 16.65 8.72 -8.85
CA PRO A 54 18.06 8.48 -8.54
C PRO A 54 18.24 7.83 -7.17
N ALA A 55 19.44 7.33 -6.91
CA ALA A 55 19.87 6.83 -5.59
C ALA A 55 19.74 7.90 -4.49
N PHE A 56 19.70 7.47 -3.23
CA PHE A 56 19.59 8.33 -2.04
C PHE A 56 18.41 9.31 -2.10
N GLY A 57 17.28 8.84 -2.64
CA GLY A 57 16.10 9.66 -2.88
C GLY A 57 15.00 9.49 -1.84
N SER A 58 14.02 10.38 -1.92
CA SER A 58 12.72 10.22 -1.27
C SER A 58 11.62 10.73 -2.19
N LYS A 59 10.43 10.12 -2.09
CA LYS A 59 9.26 10.50 -2.88
C LYS A 59 7.98 10.14 -2.15
N HIS A 60 7.02 11.06 -2.26
CA HIS A 60 5.62 10.78 -1.96
C HIS A 60 4.97 10.13 -3.18
N PHE A 61 4.54 8.88 -3.04
CA PHE A 61 3.75 8.19 -4.05
C PHE A 61 2.26 8.40 -3.78
N SER A 62 1.52 8.74 -4.82
CA SER A 62 0.05 8.86 -4.79
C SER A 62 -0.52 8.12 -5.98
N ILE A 63 -1.14 6.97 -5.73
CA ILE A 63 -1.51 5.98 -6.75
C ILE A 63 -3.02 5.71 -6.67
N PRO A 64 -3.82 6.16 -7.65
CA PRO A 64 -5.23 5.82 -7.71
C PRO A 64 -5.40 4.35 -8.10
N PHE A 65 -6.37 3.66 -7.50
CA PHE A 65 -6.74 2.30 -7.88
C PHE A 65 -8.27 2.10 -7.76
N ASP A 66 -8.77 1.10 -8.48
CA ASP A 66 -10.19 0.71 -8.43
C ASP A 66 -10.41 -0.35 -7.34
N ALA A 67 -11.04 0.08 -6.25
CA ALA A 67 -11.42 -0.72 -5.11
C ALA A 67 -12.78 -1.45 -5.27
N THR A 68 -13.40 -1.43 -6.47
CA THR A 68 -14.72 -2.05 -6.70
C THR A 68 -14.72 -3.53 -6.34
N GLY A 69 -15.48 -3.88 -5.31
CA GLY A 69 -15.63 -5.26 -4.83
C GLY A 69 -14.38 -5.82 -4.14
N LYS A 70 -13.44 -4.96 -3.74
CA LYS A 70 -12.13 -5.36 -3.20
C LYS A 70 -12.11 -5.25 -1.68
N SER A 71 -11.44 -6.21 -1.06
CA SER A 71 -11.43 -6.37 0.39
C SER A 71 -10.15 -5.82 1.00
N TRP A 72 -9.01 -5.94 0.33
CA TRP A 72 -7.72 -5.51 0.86
C TRP A 72 -6.81 -4.92 -0.22
N VAL A 73 -5.81 -4.15 0.22
CA VAL A 73 -4.75 -3.58 -0.63
C VAL A 73 -3.40 -3.62 0.09
N ARG A 74 -2.31 -3.72 -0.68
CA ARG A 74 -0.92 -3.66 -0.25
C ARG A 74 -0.09 -2.80 -1.20
N PHE A 75 0.93 -2.15 -0.66
CA PHE A 75 1.96 -1.43 -1.41
C PHE A 75 3.33 -2.07 -1.19
N ALA A 76 4.12 -2.12 -2.25
CA ALA A 76 5.53 -2.52 -2.19
C ALA A 76 6.38 -1.69 -3.15
N VAL A 77 7.65 -1.57 -2.81
CA VAL A 77 8.69 -0.83 -3.52
C VAL A 77 9.85 -1.78 -3.73
N TRP A 78 10.45 -1.72 -4.91
CA TRP A 78 11.58 -2.56 -5.30
C TRP A 78 12.72 -1.69 -5.79
N ASP A 79 13.90 -1.86 -5.20
CA ASP A 79 15.11 -1.20 -5.69
C ASP A 79 15.77 -1.98 -6.84
N SER A 80 16.72 -1.34 -7.51
CA SER A 80 17.47 -1.92 -8.64
C SER A 80 18.34 -3.12 -8.24
N ALA A 81 18.54 -3.36 -6.94
CA ALA A 81 19.24 -4.53 -6.41
C ALA A 81 18.30 -5.68 -6.05
N GLY A 82 16.99 -5.51 -6.25
CA GLY A 82 15.96 -6.51 -5.96
C GLY A 82 15.51 -6.55 -4.51
N ASN A 83 15.90 -5.57 -3.67
CA ASN A 83 15.43 -5.51 -2.28
C ASN A 83 14.02 -4.93 -2.21
N PRO A 84 13.10 -5.54 -1.45
CA PRO A 84 11.77 -5.01 -1.25
C PRO A 84 11.66 -4.13 0.00
N GLY A 85 10.82 -3.10 -0.08
CA GLY A 85 10.23 -2.42 1.07
C GLY A 85 8.70 -2.46 0.94
N PHE A 86 7.97 -2.84 1.98
CA PHE A 86 6.52 -2.99 1.88
C PHE A 86 5.79 -2.74 3.19
N VAL A 87 4.49 -2.48 3.06
CA VAL A 87 3.54 -2.56 4.17
C VAL A 87 2.76 -3.88 4.13
N ASN A 88 2.27 -4.33 5.26
CA ASN A 88 1.30 -5.43 5.29
C ASN A 88 0.01 -5.01 4.58
N ALA A 89 -0.74 -5.99 4.06
CA ALA A 89 -2.03 -5.71 3.46
C ALA A 89 -2.98 -5.12 4.50
N ILE A 90 -3.76 -4.11 4.09
CA ILE A 90 -4.80 -3.50 4.92
C ILE A 90 -6.18 -3.78 4.33
N TRP A 91 -7.18 -3.89 5.20
CA TRP A 91 -8.58 -4.05 4.78
C TRP A 91 -9.17 -2.71 4.32
N LEU A 92 -9.84 -2.72 3.17
CA LEU A 92 -10.53 -1.58 2.57
C LEU A 92 -11.91 -1.37 3.18
N ASN A 93 -12.53 -2.45 3.65
CA ASN A 93 -13.83 -2.43 4.29
C ASN A 93 -13.63 -2.71 5.78
N THR A 94 -13.15 -1.73 6.52
CA THR A 94 -13.39 -1.72 7.95
C THR A 94 -14.88 -1.41 8.15
N GLN A 95 -15.69 -2.46 8.23
CA GLN A 95 -16.79 -2.39 9.19
C GLN A 95 -16.11 -1.96 10.49
N ARG A 96 -16.39 -0.75 10.97
CA ARG A 96 -16.06 -0.42 12.35
C ARG A 96 -16.64 -1.56 13.17
N GLU A 97 -15.86 -2.21 14.02
CA GLU A 97 -16.44 -3.03 15.07
C GLU A 97 -17.47 -2.16 15.77
N THR A 98 -18.76 -2.39 15.51
CA THR A 98 -19.80 -1.86 16.36
C THR A 98 -19.65 -2.63 17.65
N THR A 99 -18.98 -2.01 18.63
CA THR A 99 -18.97 -2.44 20.02
C THR A 99 -20.40 -2.79 20.41
N GLN A 100 -20.69 -4.07 20.61
CA GLN A 100 -21.95 -4.50 21.20
C GLN A 100 -21.85 -4.23 22.70
N PRO A 101 -22.63 -3.29 23.27
CA PRO A 101 -22.58 -3.05 24.70
C PRO A 101 -23.30 -4.19 25.42
N GLY A 102 -22.59 -4.86 26.32
CA GLY A 102 -23.18 -5.52 27.48
C GLY A 102 -23.77 -6.91 27.24
N ARG A 103 -22.93 -7.94 27.32
CA ARG A 103 -23.36 -9.18 27.98
C ARG A 103 -22.89 -9.12 29.42
N LEU A 104 -23.70 -8.52 30.29
CA LEU A 104 -23.54 -8.70 31.73
C LEU A 104 -23.92 -10.14 32.04
N ALA A 105 -22.96 -10.90 32.52
CA ALA A 105 -23.20 -12.15 33.23
C ALA A 105 -22.90 -11.88 34.70
N TYR A 106 -23.95 -11.68 35.49
CA TYR A 106 -24.09 -12.09 36.89
C TYR A 106 -25.59 -12.22 37.19
#